data_AF-A0A388SS81-F1
#
_entry.id   AF-A0A388SS81-F1
#
_cell.length_a   1.000
_cell.length_b   1.000
_cell.length_c   1.000
_cell.angle_alpha   90.00
_cell.angle_beta   90.00
_cell.angle_gamma   90.00
#
_symmetry.space_group_name_H-M   'P 1'
#
loop_
_entity.id
_entity.type
_entity.pdbx_description
1 polymer ?
#
loop_
_entity_poly.entity_id
_entity_poly.type
_entity_poly.pdbx_seq_one_letter_code
_entity_poly.pdbx_strand_id
1 'polypeptide(L)'
;MTALALVLAALPLALLAAAARLGRHVRPSADEWCFLPVVRDQGIGGLVGKFYVTDNGRVGNGLLVGLYARFPVAGHQWYAALSALLVLAVLWALVALVLRRARQSSPRGLPLLVAATATAVFLLATPNTYKTLYWPAGSVSHTVAPVLACSAVLPALAAGTRRGRAAALAAAAVAGVFTGTLSEETSVVALVVLGGLLLFGRRLVTDRAWPFLRTWALTGAAGVVVGTAVLVTSPGSRHRRERFGAGTASVVAPDSLAASARGFAGIAESVLTTWQYAGVLAAGLLLGLLVRPSRTGTAVLRPCRPLPLACAGLLAVLVSGYLCTVITYPVFGPRVVTAARTWNDYLLLYVLVLAGLGALLGRALRRRAARWWTAVAVATAAALCAVSAAGLAPPLHRLGQDMGVRAGRWDRQDASLRAAAARGAEVAPYTPTPVAGMLEPFRDGGRRAWPARCVAEYYRLDAVTRSTRVP
;
A
#
# COMPACT_ATOMS: atom_id res chain seq x y z
N MET A 1 -9.09 13.04 -28.46
CA MET A 1 -9.36 12.48 -27.12
C MET A 1 -8.37 11.39 -26.72
N THR A 2 -8.14 10.36 -27.54
CA THR A 2 -7.09 9.34 -27.27
C THR A 2 -5.70 9.95 -27.06
N ALA A 3 -5.25 10.84 -27.96
CA ALA A 3 -3.96 11.51 -27.84
C ALA A 3 -3.85 12.32 -26.54
N LEU A 4 -4.87 13.11 -26.21
CA LEU A 4 -4.94 13.87 -24.95
C LEU A 4 -4.83 12.96 -23.71
N ALA A 5 -5.54 11.83 -23.69
CA ALA A 5 -5.48 10.89 -22.56
C ALA A 5 -4.09 10.28 -22.39
N LEU A 6 -3.40 9.96 -23.49
CA LEU A 6 -2.02 9.44 -23.46
C LEU A 6 -1.03 10.50 -22.99
N VAL A 7 -1.14 11.73 -23.50
CA VAL A 7 -0.31 12.87 -23.07
C VAL A 7 -0.52 13.15 -21.57
N LEU A 8 -1.77 13.17 -21.10
CA LEU A 8 -2.05 13.36 -19.67
C LEU A 8 -1.53 12.19 -18.83
N ALA A 9 -1.60 10.94 -19.34
CA ALA A 9 -1.06 9.78 -18.63
C ALA A 9 0.47 9.82 -18.52
N ALA A 10 1.16 10.48 -19.45
CA ALA A 10 2.61 10.62 -19.42
C ALA A 10 3.11 11.34 -18.16
N LEU A 11 2.34 12.30 -17.61
CA LEU A 11 2.71 13.06 -16.42
C LEU A 11 2.85 12.18 -15.16
N PRO A 12 1.80 11.46 -14.69
CA PRO A 12 1.93 10.56 -13.56
C PRO A 12 2.89 9.38 -13.86
N LEU A 13 2.98 8.91 -15.11
CA LEU A 13 3.95 7.87 -15.47
C LEU A 13 5.40 8.38 -15.35
N ALA A 14 5.69 9.61 -15.74
CA ALA A 14 7.01 10.22 -15.58
C ALA A 14 7.37 10.37 -14.09
N LEU A 15 6.41 10.73 -13.23
CA LEU A 15 6.63 10.76 -11.77
C LEU A 15 6.92 9.38 -11.20
N LEU A 16 6.17 8.36 -11.63
CA LEU A 16 6.42 6.98 -11.21
C LEU A 16 7.79 6.47 -11.69
N ALA A 17 8.20 6.82 -12.91
CA ALA A 17 9.53 6.52 -13.43
C ALA A 17 10.63 7.25 -12.65
N ALA A 18 10.43 8.52 -12.29
CA ALA A 18 11.34 9.27 -11.45
C ALA A 18 11.45 8.64 -10.06
N ALA A 19 10.33 8.27 -9.44
CA ALA A 19 10.31 7.60 -8.15
C ALA A 19 11.02 6.23 -8.21
N ALA A 20 10.74 5.43 -9.25
CA ALA A 20 11.43 4.17 -9.50
C ALA A 20 12.95 4.36 -9.63
N ARG A 21 13.40 5.40 -10.33
CA ARG A 21 14.82 5.74 -10.47
C ARG A 21 15.46 6.13 -9.14
N LEU A 22 14.77 6.92 -8.32
CA LEU A 22 15.24 7.32 -6.99
C LEU A 22 15.39 6.12 -6.04
N GLY A 23 14.69 5.02 -6.30
CA GLY A 23 14.88 3.74 -5.62
C GLY A 23 16.36 3.30 -5.55
N ARG A 24 17.19 3.64 -6.54
CA ARG A 24 18.63 3.33 -6.56
C ARG A 24 19.42 3.92 -5.37
N HIS A 25 18.89 4.93 -4.70
CA HIS A 25 19.50 5.53 -3.51
C HIS A 25 19.04 4.89 -2.19
N VAL A 26 18.14 3.90 -2.23
CA VAL A 26 17.73 3.18 -1.02
C VAL A 26 18.90 2.32 -0.52
N ARG A 27 19.11 2.34 0.79
CA ARG A 27 20.05 1.50 1.54
C ARG A 27 19.36 0.96 2.79
N PRO A 28 19.75 -0.23 3.29
CA PRO A 28 19.18 -0.82 4.50
C PRO A 28 19.12 0.14 5.69
N SER A 29 18.08 0.02 6.49
CA SER A 29 17.69 0.87 7.61
C SER A 29 16.77 0.13 8.59
N ALA A 30 16.69 0.60 9.83
CA ALA A 30 15.75 0.08 10.84
C ALA A 30 15.76 -1.47 10.93
N ASP A 31 14.61 -2.11 10.70
CA ASP A 31 14.39 -3.55 10.85
C ASP A 31 15.17 -4.38 9.81
N GLU A 32 15.57 -3.76 8.69
CA GLU A 32 16.28 -4.44 7.59
C GLU A 32 17.64 -4.97 8.06
N TRP A 33 18.28 -4.27 9.00
CA TRP A 33 19.51 -4.73 9.63
C TRP A 33 19.35 -6.09 10.31
N CYS A 34 18.17 -6.41 10.84
CA CYS A 34 17.90 -7.67 11.53
C CYS A 34 17.33 -8.76 10.61
N PHE A 35 17.02 -8.43 9.36
CA PHE A 35 16.56 -9.39 8.34
C PHE A 35 17.72 -9.88 7.48
N LEU A 36 18.62 -8.99 7.11
CA LEU A 36 19.74 -9.28 6.21
C LEU A 36 20.65 -10.42 6.70
N PRO A 37 21.11 -10.46 7.97
CA PRO A 37 21.92 -11.58 8.47
C PRO A 37 21.17 -12.91 8.42
N VAL A 38 19.89 -12.92 8.81
CA VAL A 38 19.05 -14.13 8.79
C VAL A 38 18.90 -14.67 7.38
N VAL A 39 18.65 -13.82 6.39
CA VAL A 39 18.54 -14.25 4.99
C VAL A 39 19.89 -14.68 4.42
N ARG A 40 20.99 -14.03 4.81
CA ARG A 40 22.36 -14.42 4.44
C ARG A 40 22.68 -15.83 4.94
N ASP A 41 22.36 -16.12 6.19
CA ASP A 41 22.83 -17.33 6.88
C ASP A 41 21.83 -18.50 6.82
N GLN A 42 20.53 -18.22 6.73
CA GLN A 42 19.45 -19.21 6.80
C GLN A 42 18.49 -19.15 5.59
N GLY A 43 18.72 -18.26 4.63
CA GLY A 43 17.86 -18.07 3.48
C GLY A 43 16.47 -17.52 3.80
N ILE A 44 15.58 -17.54 2.81
CA ILE A 44 14.20 -17.04 2.92
C ILE A 44 13.40 -17.88 3.93
N GLY A 45 13.61 -19.20 3.94
CA GLY A 45 12.95 -20.10 4.87
C GLY A 45 13.27 -19.78 6.33
N GLY A 46 14.53 -19.45 6.64
CA GLY A 46 14.93 -19.02 7.98
C GLY A 46 14.24 -17.72 8.41
N LEU A 47 14.08 -16.75 7.51
CA LEU A 47 13.35 -15.52 7.81
C LEU A 47 11.85 -15.78 8.04
N VAL A 48 11.22 -16.63 7.21
CA VAL A 48 9.83 -17.07 7.43
C VAL A 48 9.68 -17.76 8.79
N GLY A 49 10.60 -18.66 9.13
CA GLY A 49 10.64 -19.35 10.41
C GLY A 49 10.77 -18.36 11.58
N LYS A 50 11.70 -17.40 11.49
CA LYS A 50 11.87 -16.33 12.48
C LYS A 50 10.60 -15.51 12.66
N PHE A 51 9.91 -15.13 11.58
CA PHE A 51 8.66 -14.40 11.67
C PHE A 51 7.57 -15.22 12.37
N TYR A 52 7.44 -16.51 12.04
CA TYR A 52 6.43 -17.40 12.62
C TYR A 52 6.70 -17.74 14.09
N VAL A 53 7.92 -18.13 14.42
CA VAL A 53 8.28 -18.66 15.74
C VAL A 53 8.67 -17.55 16.72
N THR A 54 9.39 -16.52 16.27
CA THR A 54 10.06 -15.57 17.17
C THR A 54 9.39 -14.19 17.17
N ASP A 55 9.04 -13.65 15.99
CA ASP A 55 8.73 -12.22 15.89
C ASP A 55 7.24 -11.88 16.01
N ASN A 56 6.36 -12.30 15.09
CA ASN A 56 4.98 -11.79 15.09
C ASN A 56 3.93 -12.67 14.38
N GLY A 57 4.32 -13.77 13.74
CA GLY A 57 3.41 -14.67 13.02
C GLY A 57 3.15 -14.30 11.56
N ARG A 58 3.69 -13.18 11.06
CA ARG A 58 3.42 -12.69 9.70
C ARG A 58 4.24 -13.45 8.65
N VAL A 59 3.85 -14.69 8.38
CA VAL A 59 4.53 -15.60 7.43
C VAL A 59 4.59 -15.00 6.01
N GLY A 60 3.48 -14.45 5.51
CA GLY A 60 3.45 -13.79 4.20
C GLY A 60 4.40 -12.59 4.13
N ASN A 61 4.56 -11.88 5.24
CA ASN A 61 5.51 -10.78 5.37
C ASN A 61 6.96 -11.29 5.32
N GLY A 62 7.30 -12.31 6.11
CA GLY A 62 8.61 -12.95 6.09
C GLY A 62 9.03 -13.44 4.71
N LEU A 63 8.08 -13.97 3.92
CA LEU A 63 8.32 -14.37 2.53
C LEU A 63 8.69 -13.17 1.65
N LEU A 64 7.86 -12.12 1.62
CA LEU A 64 8.11 -10.95 0.77
C LEU A 64 9.36 -10.17 1.20
N VAL A 65 9.62 -10.08 2.50
CA VAL A 65 10.84 -9.50 3.04
C VAL A 65 12.06 -10.32 2.61
N GLY A 66 11.98 -11.64 2.73
CA GLY A 66 13.05 -12.54 2.32
C GLY A 66 13.37 -12.45 0.83
N LEU A 67 12.35 -12.28 -0.03
CA LEU A 67 12.54 -12.15 -1.48
C LEU A 67 13.38 -10.92 -1.86
N TYR A 68 13.12 -9.75 -1.28
CA TYR A 68 13.96 -8.58 -1.57
C TYR A 68 15.29 -8.64 -0.81
N ALA A 69 15.31 -9.11 0.43
CA ALA A 69 16.51 -9.18 1.25
C ALA A 69 17.53 -10.21 0.73
N ARG A 70 17.08 -11.19 -0.07
CA ARG A 70 17.95 -12.14 -0.78
C ARG A 70 18.98 -11.44 -1.66
N PHE A 71 18.64 -10.26 -2.16
CA PHE A 71 19.52 -9.38 -2.92
C PHE A 71 19.87 -8.17 -2.04
N PRO A 72 20.99 -8.17 -1.30
CA PRO A 72 21.24 -7.25 -0.19
C PRO A 72 20.88 -5.78 -0.46
N VAL A 73 21.77 -4.99 -1.06
CA VAL A 73 21.48 -3.60 -1.41
C VAL A 73 20.57 -3.52 -2.64
N ALA A 74 20.80 -4.37 -3.65
CA ALA A 74 20.09 -4.32 -4.92
C ALA A 74 18.56 -4.54 -4.78
N GLY A 75 18.14 -5.44 -3.89
CA GLY A 75 16.72 -5.70 -3.63
C GLY A 75 16.02 -4.47 -3.07
N HIS A 76 16.66 -3.74 -2.16
CA HIS A 76 16.15 -2.46 -1.66
C HIS A 76 16.08 -1.40 -2.77
N GLN A 77 17.05 -1.40 -3.69
CA GLN A 77 17.11 -0.43 -4.79
C GLN A 77 15.98 -0.61 -5.82
N TRP A 78 15.65 -1.85 -6.16
CA TRP A 78 14.62 -2.17 -7.15
C TRP A 78 13.20 -2.25 -6.56
N TYR A 79 13.08 -2.40 -5.24
CA TYR A 79 11.80 -2.61 -4.57
C TYR A 79 10.75 -1.55 -4.91
N ALA A 80 11.11 -0.26 -4.88
CA ALA A 80 10.17 0.83 -5.18
C ALA A 80 9.67 0.76 -6.63
N ALA A 81 10.54 0.42 -7.59
CA ALA A 81 10.18 0.26 -8.99
C ALA A 81 9.22 -0.91 -9.20
N LEU A 82 9.51 -2.07 -8.60
CA LEU A 82 8.66 -3.25 -8.67
C LEU A 82 7.29 -3.00 -8.02
N SER A 83 7.27 -2.32 -6.87
CA SER A 83 6.04 -1.95 -6.18
C SER A 83 5.19 -1.00 -7.02
N ALA A 84 5.79 0.04 -7.59
CA ALA A 84 5.08 0.99 -8.47
C ALA A 84 4.50 0.29 -9.70
N LEU A 85 5.25 -0.61 -10.32
CA LEU A 85 4.78 -1.41 -11.46
C LEU A 85 3.63 -2.34 -11.07
N LEU A 86 3.73 -3.02 -9.93
CA LEU A 86 2.67 -3.89 -9.40
C LEU A 86 1.37 -3.11 -9.17
N VAL A 87 1.45 -1.97 -8.48
CA VAL A 87 0.28 -1.11 -8.22
C VAL A 87 -0.34 -0.66 -9.54
N LEU A 88 0.48 -0.13 -10.46
CA LEU A 88 0.00 0.34 -11.76
C LEU A 88 -0.67 -0.78 -12.55
N ALA A 89 -0.07 -1.96 -12.62
CA ALA A 89 -0.59 -3.09 -13.36
C ALA A 89 -1.92 -3.58 -12.78
N VAL A 90 -2.02 -3.73 -11.46
CA VAL A 90 -3.25 -4.15 -10.78
C VAL A 90 -4.36 -3.14 -10.98
N LEU A 91 -4.09 -1.85 -10.77
CA LEU A 91 -5.09 -0.79 -10.93
C LEU A 91 -5.52 -0.63 -12.40
N TRP A 92 -4.59 -0.73 -13.34
CA TRP A 92 -4.92 -0.66 -14.77
C TRP A 92 -5.76 -1.84 -15.21
N ALA A 93 -5.38 -3.07 -14.81
CA ALA A 93 -6.18 -4.26 -15.07
C ALA A 93 -7.56 -4.15 -14.43
N LEU A 94 -7.66 -3.68 -13.19
CA LEU A 94 -8.94 -3.47 -12.50
C LEU A 94 -9.85 -2.52 -13.29
N VAL A 95 -9.35 -1.33 -13.65
CA VAL A 95 -10.15 -0.34 -14.41
C VAL A 95 -10.60 -0.93 -15.75
N ALA A 96 -9.68 -1.56 -16.51
CA ALA A 96 -10.00 -2.16 -17.79
C ALA A 96 -11.05 -3.28 -17.68
N LEU A 97 -10.92 -4.16 -16.69
CA LEU A 97 -11.83 -5.27 -16.44
C LEU A 97 -13.20 -4.80 -15.96
N VAL A 98 -13.25 -3.79 -15.07
CA VAL A 98 -14.50 -3.18 -14.60
C VAL A 98 -15.25 -2.53 -15.77
N LEU A 99 -14.57 -1.74 -16.61
CA LEU A 99 -15.19 -1.15 -17.81
C LEU A 99 -15.75 -2.23 -18.75
N ARG A 100 -14.98 -3.31 -18.99
CA ARG A 100 -15.41 -4.44 -19.80
C ARG A 100 -16.65 -5.12 -19.22
N ARG A 101 -16.70 -5.36 -17.91
CA ARG A 101 -17.85 -5.98 -17.21
C ARG A 101 -19.06 -5.04 -17.11
N ALA A 102 -18.83 -3.74 -17.10
CA ALA A 102 -19.85 -2.70 -17.20
C ALA A 102 -20.34 -2.47 -18.63
N ARG A 103 -19.78 -3.17 -19.63
CA ARG A 103 -20.04 -2.98 -21.08
C ARG A 103 -19.85 -1.52 -21.49
N GLN A 104 -18.73 -0.97 -21.06
CA GLN A 104 -18.36 0.42 -21.29
C GLN A 104 -17.15 0.50 -22.21
N SER A 105 -17.24 1.32 -23.25
CA SER A 105 -16.12 1.66 -24.12
C SER A 105 -15.49 2.99 -23.67
N SER A 106 -14.17 3.03 -23.61
CA SER A 106 -13.40 4.23 -23.29
C SER A 106 -12.42 4.55 -24.42
N PRO A 107 -12.05 5.82 -24.63
CA PRO A 107 -10.88 6.16 -25.44
C PRO A 107 -9.65 5.36 -24.99
N ARG A 108 -8.78 4.99 -25.94
CA ARG A 108 -7.50 4.35 -25.62
C ARG A 108 -6.68 5.29 -24.71
N GLY A 109 -5.94 4.74 -23.77
CA GLY A 109 -5.17 5.50 -22.78
C GLY A 109 -5.95 6.01 -21.58
N LEU A 110 -7.27 6.15 -21.63
CA LEU A 110 -8.05 6.63 -20.47
C LEU A 110 -8.01 5.69 -19.25
N PRO A 111 -8.12 4.36 -19.39
CA PRO A 111 -7.90 3.45 -18.25
C PRO A 111 -6.50 3.57 -17.66
N LEU A 112 -5.49 3.81 -18.50
CA LEU A 112 -4.10 3.98 -18.07
C LEU A 112 -3.93 5.32 -17.34
N LEU A 113 -4.54 6.41 -17.80
CA LEU A 113 -4.53 7.70 -17.10
C LEU A 113 -5.10 7.56 -15.69
N VAL A 114 -6.28 6.93 -15.54
CA VAL A 114 -6.90 6.74 -14.21
C VAL A 114 -5.99 5.90 -13.31
N ALA A 115 -5.47 4.79 -13.81
CA ALA A 115 -4.59 3.92 -13.05
C ALA A 115 -3.27 4.60 -12.67
N ALA A 116 -2.64 5.33 -13.60
CA ALA A 116 -1.39 6.03 -13.37
C ALA A 116 -1.56 7.17 -12.36
N THR A 117 -2.60 7.99 -12.48
CA THR A 117 -2.90 9.06 -11.51
C THR A 117 -3.21 8.48 -10.13
N ALA A 118 -4.05 7.43 -10.06
CA ALA A 118 -4.33 6.75 -8.80
C ALA A 118 -3.06 6.16 -8.17
N THR A 119 -2.19 5.53 -8.97
CA THR A 119 -0.92 4.95 -8.50
C THR A 119 0.03 6.04 -8.00
N ALA A 120 0.21 7.12 -8.76
CA ALA A 120 1.09 8.22 -8.37
C ALA A 120 0.62 8.88 -7.07
N VAL A 121 -0.68 9.15 -6.93
CA VAL A 121 -1.23 9.74 -5.72
C VAL A 121 -1.15 8.76 -4.54
N PHE A 122 -1.54 7.50 -4.71
CA PHE A 122 -1.45 6.50 -3.65
C PHE A 122 -0.02 6.32 -3.11
N LEU A 123 0.98 6.33 -3.99
CA LEU A 123 2.36 6.11 -3.58
C LEU A 123 3.08 7.38 -3.09
N LEU A 124 2.72 8.56 -3.62
CA LEU A 124 3.50 9.78 -3.41
C LEU A 124 2.76 10.85 -2.58
N ALA A 125 1.43 10.83 -2.50
CA ALA A 125 0.64 11.79 -1.72
C ALA A 125 0.52 11.36 -0.24
N THR A 126 1.61 10.84 0.33
CA THR A 126 1.68 10.42 1.73
C THR A 126 2.57 11.40 2.51
N PRO A 127 2.30 11.67 3.80
CA PRO A 127 3.16 12.56 4.59
C PRO A 127 4.61 12.08 4.73
N ASN A 128 4.88 10.79 4.48
CA ASN A 128 6.21 10.22 4.53
C ASN A 128 6.41 9.15 3.45
N THR A 129 6.61 9.60 2.21
CA THR A 129 6.82 8.75 1.03
C THR A 129 7.99 7.77 1.20
N TYR A 130 9.02 8.13 1.99
CA TYR A 130 10.10 7.20 2.27
C TYR A 130 9.61 5.95 3.00
N LYS A 131 8.83 6.12 4.08
CA LYS A 131 8.33 5.01 4.89
C LYS A 131 7.24 4.17 4.21
N THR A 132 6.55 4.75 3.23
CA THR A 132 5.43 4.08 2.54
C THR A 132 5.85 3.39 1.25
N LEU A 133 6.85 3.93 0.52
CA LEU A 133 7.32 3.39 -0.75
C LEU A 133 8.77 2.88 -0.69
N TYR A 134 9.70 3.68 -0.19
CA TYR A 134 11.14 3.41 -0.28
C TYR A 134 11.72 2.57 0.84
N TRP A 135 10.96 2.32 1.90
CA TRP A 135 11.32 1.41 2.98
C TRP A 135 10.60 0.07 2.79
N PRO A 136 11.25 -0.94 2.16
CA PRO A 136 10.65 -2.23 1.84
C PRO A 136 9.88 -2.88 2.99
N ALA A 137 10.45 -2.95 4.19
CA ALA A 137 9.81 -3.62 5.32
C ALA A 137 8.43 -3.01 5.68
N GLY A 138 8.35 -1.68 5.70
CA GLY A 138 7.09 -0.97 5.92
C GLY A 138 6.13 -1.10 4.73
N SER A 139 6.67 -0.97 3.51
CA SER A 139 5.88 -0.98 2.28
C SER A 139 5.27 -2.35 1.96
N VAL A 140 5.99 -3.45 2.22
CA VAL A 140 5.49 -4.83 2.06
C VAL A 140 4.21 -5.01 2.87
N SER A 141 4.26 -4.55 4.12
CA SER A 141 3.20 -4.70 5.11
C SER A 141 1.98 -3.84 4.80
N HIS A 142 2.17 -2.60 4.33
CA HIS A 142 1.07 -1.63 4.34
C HIS A 142 0.75 -1.01 2.97
N THR A 143 1.65 -1.12 1.99
CA THR A 143 1.44 -0.57 0.64
C THR A 143 1.20 -1.67 -0.39
N VAL A 144 2.00 -2.73 -0.39
CA VAL A 144 1.86 -3.86 -1.30
C VAL A 144 0.72 -4.79 -0.85
N ALA A 145 0.55 -5.00 0.45
CA ALA A 145 -0.52 -5.83 1.00
C ALA A 145 -1.93 -5.49 0.49
N PRO A 146 -2.42 -4.23 0.56
CA PRO A 146 -3.75 -3.88 0.05
C PRO A 146 -3.86 -4.04 -1.48
N VAL A 147 -2.76 -3.85 -2.21
CA VAL A 147 -2.72 -4.05 -3.67
C VAL A 147 -2.82 -5.53 -4.03
N LEU A 148 -2.12 -6.41 -3.30
CA LEU A 148 -2.23 -7.86 -3.46
C LEU A 148 -3.63 -8.36 -3.12
N ALA A 149 -4.24 -7.86 -2.04
CA ALA A 149 -5.63 -8.16 -1.71
C ALA A 149 -6.59 -7.71 -2.84
N CYS A 150 -6.36 -6.50 -3.39
CA CYS A 150 -7.12 -5.98 -4.52
C CYS A 150 -6.97 -6.84 -5.79
N SER A 151 -5.78 -7.40 -6.03
CA SER A 151 -5.51 -8.24 -7.21
C SER A 151 -6.37 -9.51 -7.27
N ALA A 152 -6.87 -10.01 -6.13
CA ALA A 152 -7.77 -11.15 -6.06
C ALA A 152 -9.12 -10.91 -6.79
N VAL A 153 -9.48 -9.64 -7.02
CA VAL A 153 -10.67 -9.25 -7.78
C VAL A 153 -10.50 -9.53 -9.28
N LEU A 154 -9.27 -9.52 -9.81
CA LEU A 154 -9.02 -9.63 -11.25
C LEU A 154 -9.51 -10.97 -11.84
N PRO A 155 -9.21 -12.15 -11.23
CA PRO A 155 -9.76 -13.42 -11.69
C PRO A 155 -11.30 -13.47 -11.65
N ALA A 156 -11.94 -12.88 -10.63
CA ALA A 156 -13.40 -12.83 -10.55
C ALA A 156 -14.03 -11.97 -11.67
N LEU A 157 -13.37 -10.86 -12.02
CA LEU A 157 -13.74 -10.02 -13.16
C LEU A 157 -13.32 -10.59 -14.53
N ALA A 158 -12.48 -11.63 -14.56
CA ALA A 158 -12.12 -12.34 -15.79
C ALA A 158 -12.96 -13.62 -16.00
N ALA A 159 -13.43 -14.26 -14.92
CA ALA A 159 -14.14 -15.54 -14.95
C ALA A 159 -15.42 -15.51 -15.80
N GLY A 160 -15.37 -16.14 -16.99
CA GLY A 160 -16.52 -16.35 -17.89
C GLY A 160 -17.01 -17.80 -17.94
N THR A 161 -16.19 -18.75 -17.49
CA THR A 161 -16.44 -20.21 -17.57
C THR A 161 -16.50 -20.83 -16.17
N ARG A 162 -16.99 -22.08 -16.05
CA ARG A 162 -16.98 -22.81 -14.77
C ARG A 162 -15.57 -22.97 -14.20
N ARG A 163 -14.60 -23.37 -15.03
CA ARG A 163 -13.18 -23.47 -14.63
C ARG A 163 -12.61 -22.13 -14.18
N GLY A 164 -12.94 -21.03 -14.89
CA GLY A 164 -12.52 -19.69 -14.51
C GLY A 164 -13.11 -19.24 -13.16
N ARG A 165 -14.34 -19.63 -12.84
CA ARG A 165 -14.95 -19.38 -11.52
C ARG A 165 -14.25 -20.16 -10.41
N ALA A 166 -13.93 -21.44 -10.64
CA ALA A 166 -13.16 -22.23 -9.67
C ALA A 166 -11.78 -21.63 -9.42
N ALA A 167 -11.05 -21.24 -10.47
CA ALA A 167 -9.77 -20.55 -10.35
C ALA A 167 -9.89 -19.23 -9.57
N ALA A 168 -10.98 -18.46 -9.78
CA ALA A 168 -11.22 -17.24 -9.03
C ALA A 168 -11.52 -17.48 -7.54
N LEU A 169 -12.20 -18.57 -7.19
CA LEU A 169 -12.43 -18.97 -5.80
C LEU A 169 -11.11 -19.41 -5.14
N ALA A 170 -10.31 -20.23 -5.82
CA ALA A 170 -8.99 -20.63 -5.34
C ALA A 170 -8.07 -19.42 -5.13
N ALA A 171 -8.04 -18.48 -6.08
CA ALA A 171 -7.29 -17.24 -5.97
C ALA A 171 -7.77 -16.40 -4.77
N ALA A 172 -9.08 -16.32 -4.51
CA ALA A 172 -9.62 -15.61 -3.35
C ALA A 172 -9.21 -16.26 -2.02
N ALA A 173 -9.25 -17.59 -1.93
CA ALA A 173 -8.83 -18.33 -0.74
C ALA A 173 -7.34 -18.10 -0.45
N VAL A 174 -6.48 -18.30 -1.46
CA VAL A 174 -5.03 -18.13 -1.33
C VAL A 174 -4.67 -16.67 -1.00
N ALA A 175 -5.26 -15.71 -1.72
CA ALA A 175 -5.03 -14.30 -1.45
C ALA A 175 -5.52 -13.92 -0.05
N GLY A 176 -6.68 -14.43 0.39
CA GLY A 176 -7.20 -14.21 1.73
C GLY A 176 -6.24 -14.71 2.82
N VAL A 177 -5.80 -15.97 2.74
CA VAL A 177 -4.83 -16.54 3.69
C VAL A 177 -3.54 -15.73 3.68
N PHE A 178 -3.02 -15.43 2.49
CA PHE A 178 -1.78 -14.66 2.35
C PHE A 178 -1.90 -13.27 2.97
N THR A 179 -2.98 -12.53 2.68
CA THR A 179 -3.28 -11.23 3.28
C THR A 179 -3.39 -11.31 4.80
N GLY A 180 -4.08 -12.33 5.34
CA GLY A 180 -4.19 -12.60 6.77
C GLY A 180 -2.84 -12.78 7.47
N THR A 181 -1.87 -13.38 6.78
CA THR A 181 -0.50 -13.57 7.29
C THR A 181 0.48 -12.47 6.90
N LEU A 182 0.02 -11.45 6.17
CA LEU A 182 0.87 -10.37 5.66
C LEU A 182 0.66 -9.06 6.45
N SER A 183 -0.61 -8.70 6.66
CA SER A 183 -1.03 -7.44 7.30
C SER A 183 -2.39 -7.56 7.96
N GLU A 184 -2.43 -7.34 9.28
CA GLU A 184 -3.63 -7.29 10.10
C GLU A 184 -4.55 -6.15 9.64
N GLU A 185 -3.99 -4.98 9.35
CA GLU A 185 -4.71 -3.79 8.89
C GLU A 185 -5.37 -4.02 7.52
N THR A 186 -4.63 -4.55 6.54
CA THR A 186 -5.21 -4.93 5.24
C THR A 186 -6.29 -6.00 5.40
N SER A 187 -6.12 -6.93 6.34
CA SER A 187 -7.12 -7.97 6.62
C SER A 187 -8.43 -7.38 7.13
N VAL A 188 -8.37 -6.39 8.02
CA VAL A 188 -9.56 -5.63 8.46
C VAL A 188 -10.24 -4.95 7.28
N VAL A 189 -9.48 -4.24 6.45
CA VAL A 189 -10.02 -3.54 5.27
C VAL A 189 -10.69 -4.53 4.31
N ALA A 190 -10.05 -5.67 4.04
CA ALA A 190 -10.60 -6.71 3.19
C ALA A 190 -11.93 -7.26 3.75
N LEU A 191 -12.00 -7.55 5.05
CA LEU A 191 -13.22 -8.03 5.70
C LEU A 191 -14.34 -6.99 5.68
N VAL A 192 -14.05 -5.71 5.89
CA VAL A 192 -15.03 -4.61 5.79
C VAL A 192 -15.59 -4.51 4.37
N VAL A 193 -14.73 -4.57 3.34
CA VAL A 193 -15.14 -4.49 1.94
C VAL A 193 -15.94 -5.73 1.51
N LEU A 194 -15.49 -6.93 1.89
CA LEU A 194 -16.20 -8.18 1.62
C LEU A 194 -17.54 -8.25 2.36
N GLY A 195 -17.59 -7.81 3.62
CA GLY A 195 -18.83 -7.67 4.39
C GLY A 195 -19.80 -6.68 3.74
N GLY A 196 -19.31 -5.51 3.32
CA GLY A 196 -20.10 -4.55 2.54
C GLY A 196 -20.64 -5.14 1.24
N LEU A 197 -19.83 -5.92 0.51
CA LEU A 197 -20.30 -6.65 -0.68
C LEU A 197 -21.37 -7.69 -0.33
N LEU A 198 -21.26 -8.38 0.81
CA LEU A 198 -22.26 -9.35 1.27
C LEU A 198 -23.60 -8.68 1.62
N LEU A 199 -23.55 -7.52 2.28
CA LEU A 199 -24.73 -6.76 2.71
C LEU A 199 -25.42 -6.04 1.55
N PHE A 200 -24.64 -5.40 0.66
CA PHE A 200 -25.17 -4.51 -0.37
C PHE A 200 -25.12 -5.11 -1.79
N GLY A 201 -24.47 -6.26 -1.99
CA GLY A 201 -24.17 -6.80 -3.31
C GLY A 201 -25.39 -7.06 -4.19
N ARG A 202 -26.52 -7.53 -3.63
CA ARG A 202 -27.78 -7.70 -4.41
C ARG A 202 -28.30 -6.40 -5.01
N ARG A 203 -27.93 -5.24 -4.45
CA ARG A 203 -28.26 -3.91 -5.00
C ARG A 203 -27.27 -3.47 -6.08
N LEU A 204 -26.06 -4.02 -6.10
CA LEU A 204 -24.95 -3.61 -6.97
C LEU A 204 -24.82 -4.47 -8.23
N VAL A 205 -25.08 -5.78 -8.12
CA VAL A 205 -24.86 -6.74 -9.22
C VAL A 205 -26.15 -7.40 -9.67
N THR A 206 -26.14 -7.97 -10.87
CA THR A 206 -27.28 -8.73 -11.42
C THR A 206 -27.52 -10.02 -10.63
N ASP A 207 -28.76 -10.51 -10.59
CA ASP A 207 -29.12 -11.73 -9.86
C ASP A 207 -28.39 -12.96 -10.39
N ARG A 208 -28.01 -12.96 -11.68
CA ARG A 208 -27.20 -14.01 -12.30
C ARG A 208 -25.75 -14.05 -11.77
N ALA A 209 -25.20 -12.90 -11.38
CA ALA A 209 -23.82 -12.79 -10.90
C ALA A 209 -23.71 -12.92 -9.39
N TRP A 210 -24.79 -12.62 -8.66
CA TRP A 210 -24.79 -12.57 -7.20
C TRP A 210 -24.37 -13.90 -6.52
N PRO A 211 -24.89 -15.09 -6.89
CA PRO A 211 -24.49 -16.33 -6.23
C PRO A 211 -22.97 -16.56 -6.27
N PHE A 212 -22.35 -16.35 -7.44
CA PHE A 212 -20.91 -16.48 -7.59
C PHE A 212 -20.14 -15.48 -6.73
N LEU A 213 -20.54 -14.20 -6.74
CA LEU A 213 -19.86 -13.16 -5.96
C LEU A 213 -20.02 -13.35 -4.46
N ARG A 214 -21.18 -13.85 -4.01
CA ARG A 214 -21.39 -14.23 -2.61
C ARG A 214 -20.44 -15.34 -2.19
N THR A 215 -20.35 -16.43 -2.97
CA THR A 215 -19.41 -17.51 -2.69
C THR A 215 -17.97 -17.01 -2.71
N TRP A 216 -17.59 -16.22 -3.72
CA TRP A 216 -16.26 -15.62 -3.81
C TRP A 216 -15.91 -14.76 -2.60
N ALA A 217 -16.84 -13.92 -2.15
CA ALA A 217 -16.63 -13.07 -0.98
C ALA A 217 -16.51 -13.87 0.32
N LEU A 218 -17.35 -14.90 0.50
CA LEU A 218 -17.26 -15.80 1.66
C LEU A 218 -15.96 -16.60 1.66
N THR A 219 -15.52 -17.10 0.50
CA THR A 219 -14.26 -17.81 0.35
C THR A 219 -13.06 -16.91 0.67
N GLY A 220 -13.05 -15.67 0.16
CA GLY A 220 -12.02 -14.69 0.50
C GLY A 220 -12.00 -14.35 1.98
N ALA A 221 -13.17 -14.10 2.58
CA ALA A 221 -13.30 -13.79 4.00
C ALA A 221 -12.84 -14.96 4.88
N ALA A 222 -13.21 -16.19 4.54
CA ALA A 222 -12.75 -17.39 5.22
C ALA A 222 -11.21 -17.53 5.13
N GLY A 223 -10.64 -17.28 3.95
CA GLY A 223 -9.18 -17.25 3.77
C GLY A 223 -8.50 -16.23 4.69
N VAL A 224 -9.03 -14.99 4.75
CA VAL A 224 -8.50 -13.95 5.65
C VAL A 224 -8.59 -14.38 7.12
N VAL A 225 -9.73 -14.95 7.55
CA VAL A 225 -9.90 -15.45 8.91
C VAL A 225 -8.88 -16.55 9.23
N VAL A 226 -8.66 -17.50 8.32
CA VAL A 226 -7.65 -18.57 8.49
C VAL A 226 -6.25 -17.98 8.59
N GLY A 227 -5.87 -17.05 7.70
CA GLY A 227 -4.55 -16.40 7.73
C GLY A 227 -4.32 -15.60 9.02
N THR A 228 -5.32 -14.84 9.46
CA THR A 228 -5.28 -14.10 10.73
C THR A 228 -5.21 -15.05 11.92
N ALA A 229 -5.93 -16.19 11.89
CA ALA A 229 -5.84 -17.20 12.94
C ALA A 229 -4.42 -17.76 13.05
N VAL A 230 -3.77 -18.09 11.92
CA VAL A 230 -2.36 -18.51 11.89
C VAL A 230 -1.46 -17.44 12.52
N LEU A 231 -1.64 -16.17 12.15
CA LEU A 231 -0.86 -15.05 12.70
C LEU A 231 -1.04 -14.94 14.21
N VAL A 232 -2.28 -14.86 14.71
CA VAL A 232 -2.58 -14.58 16.12
C VAL A 232 -2.22 -15.74 17.04
N THR A 233 -2.36 -16.97 16.54
CA THR A 233 -2.07 -18.19 17.32
C THR A 233 -0.60 -18.60 17.28
N SER A 234 0.19 -18.05 16.34
CA SER A 234 1.62 -18.35 16.18
C SER A 234 2.42 -18.11 17.47
N PRO A 235 3.51 -18.88 17.70
CA PRO A 235 4.39 -18.66 18.83
C PRO A 235 4.98 -17.25 18.87
N GLY A 236 5.39 -16.71 17.72
CA GLY A 236 5.98 -15.36 17.62
C GLY A 236 5.00 -14.27 18.04
N SER A 237 3.72 -14.40 17.69
CA SER A 237 2.69 -13.44 18.12
C SER A 237 2.47 -13.48 19.64
N ARG A 238 2.53 -14.66 20.27
CA ARG A 238 2.46 -14.80 21.74
C ARG A 238 3.65 -14.13 22.41
N HIS A 239 4.87 -14.47 21.97
CA HIS A 239 6.11 -13.90 22.49
C HIS A 239 6.14 -12.37 22.38
N ARG A 240 5.66 -11.82 21.26
CA ARG A 240 5.56 -10.37 21.06
C ARG A 240 4.59 -9.72 22.02
N ARG A 241 3.41 -10.32 22.25
CA ARG A 241 2.41 -9.77 23.19
C ARG A 241 2.95 -9.75 24.62
N GLU A 242 3.66 -10.80 25.03
CA GLU A 242 4.34 -10.86 26.33
C GLU A 242 5.42 -9.78 26.44
N ARG A 243 6.30 -9.67 25.42
CA ARG A 243 7.39 -8.69 25.40
C ARG A 243 6.93 -7.24 25.46
N PHE A 244 5.81 -6.91 24.82
CA PHE A 244 5.27 -5.54 24.79
C PHE A 244 4.16 -5.31 25.83
N GLY A 245 3.88 -6.26 26.72
CA GLY A 245 2.80 -6.14 27.71
C GLY A 245 1.40 -5.97 27.08
N ALA A 246 1.24 -6.33 25.80
CA ALA A 246 -0.01 -6.16 25.07
C ALA A 246 -1.07 -7.21 25.44
N GLY A 247 -0.72 -8.22 26.24
CA GLY A 247 -1.67 -9.20 26.78
C GLY A 247 -2.68 -8.60 27.77
N THR A 248 -2.37 -7.45 28.38
CA THR A 248 -3.23 -6.76 29.36
C THR A 248 -3.89 -5.50 28.81
N ALA A 249 -3.54 -5.07 27.60
CA ALA A 249 -4.11 -3.87 26.98
C ALA A 249 -5.53 -4.17 26.45
N SER A 250 -6.55 -3.65 27.13
CA SER A 250 -7.93 -3.72 26.62
C SER A 250 -8.09 -2.77 25.43
N VAL A 251 -7.95 -3.32 24.22
CA VAL A 251 -8.17 -2.63 22.93
C VAL A 251 -9.60 -2.05 22.84
N VAL A 252 -10.53 -2.62 23.60
CA VAL A 252 -11.96 -2.28 23.59
C VAL A 252 -12.35 -1.37 24.78
N ALA A 253 -11.39 -0.92 25.60
CA ALA A 253 -11.69 0.04 26.65
C ALA A 253 -12.24 1.35 26.05
N PRO A 254 -13.27 1.99 26.64
CA PRO A 254 -13.88 3.21 26.12
C PRO A 254 -12.87 4.32 25.84
N ASP A 255 -11.91 4.53 26.74
CA ASP A 255 -10.85 5.53 26.58
C ASP A 255 -9.93 5.23 25.39
N SER A 256 -9.63 3.95 25.15
CA SER A 256 -8.82 3.51 24.00
C SER A 256 -9.56 3.71 22.68
N LEU A 257 -10.88 3.44 22.65
CA LEU A 257 -11.73 3.68 21.49
C LEU A 257 -11.88 5.17 21.18
N ALA A 258 -12.06 6.00 22.21
CA ALA A 258 -12.15 7.45 22.09
C ALA A 258 -10.81 8.07 21.66
N ALA A 259 -9.69 7.59 22.20
CA ALA A 259 -8.37 8.02 21.77
C ALA A 259 -8.05 7.58 20.33
N SER A 260 -8.46 6.37 19.93
CA SER A 260 -8.38 5.91 18.55
C SER A 260 -9.24 6.75 17.61
N ALA A 261 -10.43 7.18 18.05
CA ALA A 261 -11.29 8.06 17.25
C ALA A 261 -10.64 9.44 17.03
N ARG A 262 -10.04 10.03 18.07
CA ARG A 262 -9.26 11.28 17.95
C ARG A 262 -8.05 11.11 17.03
N GLY A 263 -7.34 10.00 17.16
CA GLY A 263 -6.23 9.66 16.26
C GLY A 263 -6.70 9.57 14.80
N PHE A 264 -7.81 8.86 14.55
CA PHE A 264 -8.37 8.73 13.21
C PHE A 264 -8.85 10.08 12.66
N ALA A 265 -9.46 10.94 13.49
CA ALA A 265 -9.86 12.29 13.07
C ALA A 265 -8.66 13.13 12.59
N GLY A 266 -7.54 13.10 13.31
CA GLY A 266 -6.32 13.79 12.88
C GLY A 266 -5.71 13.22 11.59
N ILE A 267 -5.81 11.90 11.40
CA ILE A 267 -5.40 11.27 10.13
C ILE A 267 -6.34 11.70 9.00
N ALA A 268 -7.65 11.68 9.24
CA ALA A 268 -8.66 12.09 8.26
C ALA A 268 -8.47 13.56 7.85
N GLU A 269 -8.19 14.46 8.80
CA GLU A 269 -7.83 15.85 8.52
C GLU A 269 -6.62 15.93 7.58
N SER A 270 -5.54 15.21 7.90
CA SER A 270 -4.32 15.18 7.06
C SER A 270 -4.62 14.67 5.64
N VAL A 271 -5.45 13.63 5.51
CA VAL A 271 -5.82 13.03 4.22
C VAL A 271 -6.72 13.98 3.42
N LEU A 272 -7.73 14.59 4.05
CA LEU A 272 -8.70 15.47 3.39
C LEU A 272 -8.08 16.81 2.97
N THR A 273 -7.05 17.28 3.68
CA THR A 273 -6.29 18.50 3.34
C THR A 273 -5.19 18.25 2.30
N THR A 274 -4.89 16.99 1.98
CA THR A 274 -3.94 16.63 0.92
C THR A 274 -4.60 16.80 -0.46
N TRP A 275 -4.49 18.00 -1.02
CA TRP A 275 -5.19 18.41 -2.23
C TRP A 275 -4.88 17.55 -3.48
N GLN A 276 -3.75 16.84 -3.52
CA GLN A 276 -3.36 15.99 -4.65
C GLN A 276 -4.35 14.83 -4.89
N TYR A 277 -5.13 14.43 -3.88
CA TYR A 277 -6.23 13.47 -4.04
C TYR A 277 -7.32 13.97 -5.00
N ALA A 278 -7.45 15.29 -5.20
CA ALA A 278 -8.35 15.87 -6.19
C ALA A 278 -8.00 15.43 -7.62
N GLY A 279 -6.73 15.11 -7.91
CA GLY A 279 -6.31 14.56 -9.20
C GLY A 279 -6.93 13.19 -9.49
N VAL A 280 -7.11 12.34 -8.48
CA VAL A 280 -7.76 11.02 -8.63
C VAL A 280 -9.25 11.20 -8.92
N LEU A 281 -9.91 12.11 -8.17
CA LEU A 281 -11.29 12.47 -8.42
C LEU A 281 -11.48 13.03 -9.83
N ALA A 282 -10.56 13.88 -10.30
CA ALA A 282 -10.56 14.45 -11.65
C ALA A 282 -10.34 13.39 -12.74
N ALA A 283 -9.43 12.43 -12.53
CA ALA A 283 -9.23 11.32 -13.46
C ALA A 283 -10.49 10.43 -13.55
N GLY A 284 -11.14 10.16 -12.41
CA GLY A 284 -12.45 9.53 -12.35
C GLY A 284 -13.51 10.34 -13.11
N LEU A 285 -13.55 11.66 -12.92
CA LEU A 285 -14.46 12.57 -13.61
C LEU A 285 -14.31 12.47 -15.12
N LEU A 286 -13.07 12.51 -15.64
CA LEU A 286 -12.77 12.28 -17.05
C LEU A 286 -13.26 10.91 -17.53
N LEU A 287 -13.07 9.86 -16.72
CA LEU A 287 -13.59 8.52 -17.02
C LEU A 287 -15.12 8.56 -17.18
N GLY A 288 -15.83 9.18 -16.23
CA GLY A 288 -17.29 9.30 -16.25
C GLY A 288 -17.82 10.09 -17.44
N LEU A 289 -17.16 11.18 -17.80
CA LEU A 289 -17.53 12.05 -18.92
C LEU A 289 -17.31 11.35 -20.27
N LEU A 290 -16.20 10.62 -20.44
CA LEU A 290 -15.76 10.13 -21.75
C LEU A 290 -16.20 8.69 -22.07
N VAL A 291 -16.56 7.88 -21.08
CA VAL A 291 -16.95 6.47 -21.28
C VAL A 291 -18.35 6.32 -21.87
N ARG A 292 -18.50 5.55 -22.96
CA ARG A 292 -19.78 5.34 -23.64
C ARG A 292 -20.33 3.91 -23.40
N PRO A 293 -21.66 3.71 -23.42
CA PRO A 293 -22.23 2.37 -23.46
C PRO A 293 -21.75 1.61 -24.69
N SER A 294 -21.34 0.36 -24.52
CA SER A 294 -21.09 -0.56 -25.63
C SER A 294 -22.42 -1.06 -26.22
N ARG A 295 -22.48 -1.21 -27.55
CA ARG A 295 -23.70 -1.61 -28.27
C ARG A 295 -24.02 -3.10 -28.21
N THR A 296 -23.15 -3.95 -27.63
CA THR A 296 -23.29 -5.41 -27.72
C THR A 296 -23.40 -6.10 -26.35
N GLY A 297 -24.40 -7.01 -26.21
CA GLY A 297 -24.62 -8.00 -25.13
C GLY A 297 -25.01 -7.48 -23.72
N THR A 298 -25.29 -8.41 -22.80
CA THR A 298 -25.89 -8.13 -21.46
C THR A 298 -24.86 -7.72 -20.40
N ALA A 299 -25.08 -6.60 -19.71
CA ALA A 299 -24.21 -6.12 -18.63
C ALA A 299 -24.34 -6.95 -17.33
N VAL A 300 -23.22 -7.11 -16.62
CA VAL A 300 -23.17 -7.86 -15.34
C VAL A 300 -23.49 -6.96 -14.14
N LEU A 301 -23.15 -5.68 -14.23
CA LEU A 301 -23.43 -4.67 -13.21
C LEU A 301 -24.81 -4.05 -13.45
N ARG A 302 -25.56 -3.82 -12.37
CA ARG A 302 -26.86 -3.13 -12.46
C ARG A 302 -26.67 -1.65 -12.82
N PRO A 303 -27.69 -0.97 -13.40
CA PRO A 303 -27.65 0.47 -13.59
C PRO A 303 -27.27 1.17 -12.29
N CYS A 304 -26.22 1.99 -12.35
CA CYS A 304 -25.61 2.57 -11.17
C CYS A 304 -26.62 3.45 -10.43
N ARG A 305 -26.93 3.12 -9.16
CA ARG A 305 -27.53 4.04 -8.21
C ARG A 305 -26.39 4.78 -7.52
N PRO A 306 -26.08 6.02 -7.93
CA PRO A 306 -24.82 6.67 -7.57
C PRO A 306 -24.71 6.93 -6.07
N LEU A 307 -25.81 7.36 -5.43
CA LEU A 307 -25.82 7.73 -4.03
C LEU A 307 -25.57 6.53 -3.09
N PRO A 308 -26.32 5.40 -3.16
CA PRO A 308 -26.03 4.25 -2.30
C PRO A 308 -24.62 3.68 -2.48
N LEU A 309 -24.09 3.68 -3.72
CA LEU A 309 -22.73 3.20 -3.98
C LEU A 309 -21.67 4.14 -3.40
N ALA A 310 -21.88 5.45 -3.53
CA ALA A 310 -21.04 6.47 -2.92
C ALA A 310 -21.03 6.35 -1.39
N CYS A 311 -22.22 6.27 -0.76
CA CYS A 311 -22.35 6.11 0.68
C CYS A 311 -21.70 4.81 1.18
N ALA A 312 -21.89 3.69 0.48
CA ALA A 312 -21.28 2.41 0.86
C ALA A 312 -19.74 2.47 0.77
N GLY A 313 -19.20 3.07 -0.29
CA GLY A 313 -17.75 3.25 -0.44
C GLY A 313 -17.15 4.16 0.63
N LEU A 314 -17.79 5.31 0.90
CA LEU A 314 -17.36 6.23 1.95
C LEU A 314 -17.45 5.59 3.34
N LEU A 315 -18.53 4.88 3.64
CA LEU A 315 -18.68 4.16 4.90
C LEU A 315 -17.59 3.09 5.05
N ALA A 316 -17.28 2.34 3.99
CA ALA A 316 -16.21 1.35 4.02
C ALA A 316 -14.84 1.98 4.33
N VAL A 317 -14.53 3.16 3.76
CA VAL A 317 -13.30 3.89 4.08
C VAL A 317 -13.29 4.35 5.54
N LEU A 318 -14.38 4.96 6.02
CA LEU A 318 -14.48 5.45 7.39
C LEU A 318 -14.36 4.33 8.42
N VAL A 319 -15.10 3.24 8.23
CA VAL A 319 -15.04 2.06 9.11
C VAL A 319 -13.66 1.42 9.06
N SER A 320 -13.09 1.22 7.87
CA SER A 320 -11.76 0.62 7.75
C SER A 320 -10.68 1.47 8.40
N GLY A 321 -10.68 2.78 8.16
CA GLY A 321 -9.70 3.70 8.74
C GLY A 321 -9.80 3.78 10.26
N TYR A 322 -11.02 3.83 10.80
CA TYR A 322 -11.24 3.79 12.24
C TYR A 322 -10.77 2.46 12.84
N LEU A 323 -11.19 1.32 12.29
CA LEU A 323 -10.80 0.01 12.83
C LEU A 323 -9.29 -0.26 12.72
N CYS A 324 -8.65 0.16 11.63
CA CYS A 324 -7.18 0.10 11.50
C CYS A 324 -6.51 0.96 12.58
N THR A 325 -7.08 2.12 12.90
CA THR A 325 -6.57 2.96 14.00
C THR A 325 -6.75 2.26 15.35
N VAL A 326 -7.90 1.62 15.61
CA VAL A 326 -8.16 0.86 16.85
C VAL A 326 -7.14 -0.26 17.06
N ILE A 327 -6.81 -1.04 16.03
CA ILE A 327 -5.87 -2.16 16.19
C ILE A 327 -4.40 -1.72 16.25
N THR A 328 -4.06 -0.52 15.75
CA THR A 328 -2.68 0.02 15.77
C THR A 328 -2.40 0.91 16.97
N TYR A 329 -3.42 1.54 17.55
CA TYR A 329 -3.30 2.46 18.68
C TYR A 329 -2.59 1.85 19.90
N PRO A 330 -2.82 0.58 20.31
CA PRO A 330 -2.10 -0.01 21.45
C PRO A 330 -0.57 0.00 21.30
N VAL A 331 -0.07 -0.08 20.06
CA VAL A 331 1.36 -0.13 19.77
C VAL A 331 1.95 1.27 19.56
N PHE A 332 1.23 2.15 18.85
CA PHE A 332 1.74 3.47 18.48
C PHE A 332 1.35 4.59 19.45
N GLY A 333 0.27 4.40 20.20
CA GLY A 333 -0.39 5.43 21.00
C GLY A 333 -0.73 6.66 20.16
N PRO A 334 -0.57 7.88 20.70
CA PRO A 334 -0.79 9.12 19.96
C PRO A 334 0.04 9.25 18.67
N ARG A 335 1.16 8.51 18.54
CA ARG A 335 2.01 8.56 17.34
C ARG A 335 1.38 7.88 16.12
N VAL A 336 0.21 7.25 16.24
CA VAL A 336 -0.53 6.68 15.10
C VAL A 336 -0.77 7.72 13.99
N VAL A 337 -0.94 8.99 14.36
CA VAL A 337 -1.09 10.14 13.44
C VAL A 337 0.19 10.52 12.70
N THR A 338 1.33 9.89 13.02
CA THR A 338 2.60 10.07 12.31
C THR A 338 3.12 8.77 11.72
N ALA A 339 2.42 7.65 11.98
CA ALA A 339 2.76 6.33 11.48
C ALA A 339 2.21 6.12 10.06
N ALA A 340 2.45 7.08 9.15
CA ALA A 340 1.80 7.19 7.84
C ALA A 340 1.79 5.91 6.97
N ARG A 341 2.72 4.97 7.20
CA ARG A 341 2.70 3.66 6.52
C ARG A 341 1.42 2.87 6.79
N THR A 342 0.90 2.85 8.02
CA THR A 342 -0.30 2.06 8.37
C THR A 342 -1.59 2.63 7.77
N TRP A 343 -1.53 3.84 7.23
CA TRP A 343 -2.68 4.45 6.57
C TRP A 343 -2.92 3.83 5.20
N ASN A 344 -1.84 3.37 4.53
CA ASN A 344 -1.91 2.84 3.18
C ASN A 344 -2.83 1.62 3.04
N ASP A 345 -3.03 0.85 4.12
CA ASP A 345 -3.96 -0.28 4.17
C ASP A 345 -5.38 0.12 3.75
N TYR A 346 -5.87 1.29 4.16
CA TYR A 346 -7.18 1.82 3.75
C TYR A 346 -7.12 2.98 2.75
N LEU A 347 -5.96 3.63 2.55
CA LEU A 347 -5.84 4.70 1.56
C LEU A 347 -5.95 4.18 0.12
N LEU A 348 -5.58 2.93 -0.16
CA LEU A 348 -5.86 2.34 -1.48
C LEU A 348 -7.38 2.31 -1.74
N LEU A 349 -8.17 1.88 -0.75
CA LEU A 349 -9.62 1.89 -0.84
C LEU A 349 -10.15 3.32 -1.02
N TYR A 350 -9.63 4.30 -0.27
CA TYR A 350 -9.98 5.71 -0.42
C TYR A 350 -9.72 6.22 -1.84
N VAL A 351 -8.55 5.95 -2.41
CA VAL A 351 -8.19 6.33 -3.79
C VAL A 351 -9.15 5.69 -4.81
N LEU A 352 -9.49 4.41 -4.65
CA LEU A 352 -10.48 3.73 -5.50
C LEU A 352 -11.88 4.34 -5.38
N VAL A 353 -12.30 4.70 -4.16
CA VAL A 353 -13.58 5.37 -3.90
C VAL A 353 -13.60 6.75 -4.55
N LEU A 354 -12.54 7.56 -4.44
CA LEU A 354 -12.43 8.86 -5.11
C LEU A 354 -12.54 8.74 -6.63
N ALA A 355 -11.80 7.80 -7.24
CA ALA A 355 -11.89 7.55 -8.69
C ALA A 355 -13.32 7.14 -9.09
N GLY A 356 -13.97 6.29 -8.28
CA GLY A 356 -15.36 5.89 -8.47
C GLY A 356 -16.34 7.05 -8.37
N LEU A 357 -16.23 7.88 -7.33
CA LEU A 357 -17.05 9.08 -7.12
C LEU A 357 -16.91 10.06 -8.29
N GLY A 358 -15.68 10.29 -8.75
CA GLY A 358 -15.40 11.08 -9.95
C GLY A 358 -16.14 10.53 -11.16
N ALA A 359 -16.05 9.21 -11.40
CA ALA A 359 -16.74 8.58 -12.52
C ALA A 359 -18.27 8.67 -12.43
N LEU A 360 -18.84 8.61 -11.22
CA LEU A 360 -20.27 8.83 -11.01
C LEU A 360 -20.66 10.28 -11.31
N LEU A 361 -19.89 11.25 -10.82
CA LEU A 361 -20.10 12.67 -11.06
C LEU A 361 -20.02 13.00 -12.56
N GLY A 362 -19.02 12.47 -13.27
CA GLY A 362 -18.86 12.68 -14.71
C GLY A 362 -20.02 12.12 -15.53
N ARG A 363 -20.53 10.94 -15.15
CA ARG A 363 -21.72 10.38 -15.79
C ARG A 363 -22.97 11.22 -15.53
N ALA A 364 -23.13 11.76 -14.31
CA ALA A 364 -24.25 12.62 -13.96
C ALA A 364 -24.20 13.95 -14.72
N LEU A 365 -23.04 14.60 -14.77
CA LEU A 365 -22.81 15.84 -15.51
C LEU A 365 -23.07 15.66 -17.00
N ARG A 366 -22.54 14.61 -17.62
CA ARG A 366 -22.79 14.34 -19.05
C ARG A 366 -24.28 14.21 -19.40
N ARG A 367 -25.10 13.69 -18.50
CA ARG A 367 -26.54 13.49 -18.74
C ARG A 367 -27.35 14.78 -18.63
N ARG A 368 -26.87 15.76 -17.88
CA ARG A 368 -27.62 16.97 -17.52
C ARG A 368 -27.08 18.24 -18.16
N ALA A 369 -25.80 18.27 -18.49
CA ALA A 369 -25.12 19.48 -18.93
C ALA A 369 -25.15 19.64 -20.45
N ALA A 370 -25.23 20.90 -20.91
CA ALA A 370 -25.03 21.24 -22.31
C ALA A 370 -23.61 20.82 -22.78
N ARG A 371 -23.44 20.66 -24.10
CA ARG A 371 -22.20 20.17 -24.71
C ARG A 371 -20.98 21.03 -24.33
N TRP A 372 -21.15 22.35 -24.21
CA TRP A 372 -20.08 23.27 -23.85
C TRP A 372 -19.64 23.12 -22.39
N TRP A 373 -20.58 22.96 -21.44
CA TRP A 373 -20.27 22.68 -20.03
C TRP A 373 -19.50 21.36 -19.86
N THR A 374 -19.82 20.35 -20.68
CA THR A 374 -19.07 19.08 -20.71
C THR A 374 -17.63 19.30 -21.17
N ALA A 375 -17.39 20.18 -22.16
CA ALA A 375 -16.04 20.51 -22.62
C ALA A 375 -15.24 21.25 -21.55
N VAL A 376 -15.86 22.22 -20.86
CA VAL A 376 -15.25 22.94 -19.72
C VAL A 376 -14.87 21.94 -18.61
N ALA A 377 -15.79 21.05 -18.23
CA ALA A 377 -15.51 20.04 -17.21
C ALA A 377 -14.34 19.11 -17.58
N VAL A 378 -14.22 18.73 -18.86
CA VAL A 378 -13.08 17.95 -19.34
C VAL A 378 -11.77 18.75 -19.23
N ALA A 379 -11.77 20.01 -19.64
CA ALA A 379 -10.57 20.86 -19.55
C ALA A 379 -10.13 21.08 -18.11
N THR A 380 -11.06 21.41 -17.20
CA THR A 380 -10.78 21.59 -15.77
C THR A 380 -10.26 20.31 -15.14
N ALA A 381 -10.88 19.16 -15.42
CA ALA A 381 -10.43 17.88 -14.88
C ALA A 381 -9.06 17.46 -15.42
N ALA A 382 -8.76 17.73 -16.69
CA ALA A 382 -7.44 17.50 -17.27
C ALA A 382 -6.38 18.39 -16.62
N ALA A 383 -6.66 19.68 -16.44
CA ALA A 383 -5.78 20.61 -15.75
C ALA A 383 -5.53 20.16 -14.30
N LEU A 384 -6.57 19.78 -13.56
CA LEU A 384 -6.44 19.30 -12.19
C LEU A 384 -5.61 18.01 -12.08
N CYS A 385 -5.73 17.08 -13.05
CA CYS A 385 -4.84 15.91 -13.12
C CYS A 385 -3.37 16.34 -13.30
N ALA A 386 -3.10 17.27 -14.22
CA ALA A 386 -1.75 17.75 -14.49
C ALA A 386 -1.16 18.51 -13.29
N VAL A 387 -1.94 19.40 -12.67
CA VAL A 387 -1.53 20.15 -11.47
C VAL A 387 -1.28 19.21 -10.30
N SER A 388 -2.12 18.20 -10.08
CA SER A 388 -1.90 17.21 -9.02
C SER A 388 -0.61 16.42 -9.22
N ALA A 389 -0.30 16.02 -10.45
CA ALA A 389 0.97 15.39 -10.79
C ALA A 389 2.14 16.37 -10.52
N ALA A 390 2.07 17.59 -11.04
CA ALA A 390 3.10 18.61 -10.83
C ALA A 390 3.34 18.89 -9.34
N GLY A 391 2.29 18.94 -8.51
CA GLY A 391 2.38 19.15 -7.07
C GLY A 391 3.08 18.04 -6.29
N LEU A 392 3.19 16.83 -6.85
CA LEU A 392 3.93 15.71 -6.26
C LEU A 392 5.43 15.74 -6.60
N ALA A 393 5.84 16.51 -7.62
CA ALA A 393 7.23 16.53 -8.07
C ALA A 393 8.20 17.17 -7.05
N PRO A 394 7.91 18.34 -6.42
CA PRO A 394 8.86 18.96 -5.50
C PRO A 394 9.14 18.14 -4.22
N PRO A 395 8.14 17.57 -3.53
CA PRO A 395 8.41 16.67 -2.41
C PRO A 395 9.24 15.44 -2.81
N LEU A 396 8.94 14.85 -3.98
CA LEU A 396 9.70 13.71 -4.50
C LEU A 396 11.16 14.08 -4.80
N HIS A 397 11.39 15.24 -5.41
CA HIS A 397 12.74 15.73 -5.72
C HIS A 397 13.58 15.95 -4.45
N ARG A 398 13.02 16.67 -3.46
CA ARG A 398 13.69 16.89 -2.16
C ARG A 398 14.02 15.57 -1.46
N LEU A 399 13.06 14.65 -1.42
CA LEU A 399 13.32 13.32 -0.87
C LEU A 399 14.43 12.59 -1.64
N GLY A 400 14.47 12.70 -2.97
CA GLY A 400 15.53 12.14 -3.79
C GLY A 400 16.91 12.68 -3.45
N GLN A 401 17.03 13.98 -3.18
CA GLN A 401 18.28 14.61 -2.72
C GLN A 401 18.72 14.04 -1.36
N ASP A 402 17.80 13.99 -0.38
CA ASP A 402 18.09 13.43 0.95
C ASP A 402 18.53 11.95 0.87
N MET A 403 17.86 11.17 0.03
CA MET A 403 18.22 9.78 -0.23
C MET A 403 19.60 9.65 -0.87
N GLY A 404 19.94 10.51 -1.84
CA GLY A 404 21.26 10.53 -2.48
C GLY A 404 22.38 10.85 -1.49
N VAL A 405 22.19 11.87 -0.64
CA VAL A 405 23.15 12.23 0.42
C VAL A 405 23.33 11.08 1.41
N ARG A 406 22.23 10.46 1.85
CA ARG A 406 22.29 9.29 2.73
C ARG A 406 23.02 8.12 2.07
N ALA A 407 22.71 7.80 0.81
CA ALA A 407 23.33 6.69 0.09
C ALA A 407 24.85 6.84 0.06
N GLY A 408 25.37 8.02 -0.30
CA GLY A 408 26.82 8.25 -0.32
C GLY A 408 27.49 8.15 1.06
N ARG A 409 26.82 8.60 2.14
CA ARG A 409 27.32 8.42 3.51
C ARG A 409 27.31 6.96 3.94
N TRP A 410 26.23 6.25 3.62
CA TRP A 410 26.07 4.83 3.93
C TRP A 410 27.11 4.00 3.18
N ASP A 411 27.36 4.27 1.90
CA ASP A 411 28.32 3.51 1.07
C ASP A 411 29.75 3.63 1.60
N ARG A 412 30.18 4.83 2.03
CA ARG A 412 31.49 5.02 2.70
C ARG A 412 31.59 4.25 4.01
N GLN A 413 30.51 4.28 4.80
CA GLN A 413 30.44 3.57 6.06
C GLN A 413 30.45 2.05 5.88
N ASP A 414 29.70 1.52 4.91
CA ASP A 414 29.69 0.08 4.57
C ASP A 414 31.10 -0.37 4.14
N ALA A 415 31.78 0.39 3.30
CA ALA A 415 33.16 0.11 2.91
C ALA A 415 34.12 0.10 4.11
N SER A 416 34.02 1.11 4.99
CA SER A 416 34.85 1.21 6.20
C SER A 416 34.62 0.05 7.18
N LEU A 417 33.36 -0.32 7.44
CA LEU A 417 33.00 -1.42 8.32
C LEU A 417 33.45 -2.77 7.76
N ARG A 418 33.29 -3.00 6.46
CA ARG A 418 33.81 -4.21 5.79
C ARG A 418 35.33 -4.28 5.85
N ALA A 419 36.03 -3.16 5.63
CA ALA A 419 37.48 -3.13 5.71
C ALA A 419 37.98 -3.37 7.14
N ALA A 420 37.28 -2.86 8.16
CA ALA A 420 37.58 -3.14 9.56
C ALA A 420 37.39 -4.63 9.89
N ALA A 421 36.25 -5.21 9.51
CA ALA A 421 35.98 -6.64 9.70
C ALA A 421 37.02 -7.52 8.98
N ALA A 422 37.41 -7.16 7.75
CA ALA A 422 38.43 -7.89 6.99
C ALA A 422 39.83 -7.83 7.63
N ARG A 423 40.12 -6.79 8.44
CA ARG A 423 41.35 -6.69 9.25
C ARG A 423 41.24 -7.41 10.60
N GLY A 424 40.16 -8.13 10.86
CA GLY A 424 39.94 -8.84 12.12
C GLY A 424 39.55 -7.92 13.28
N ALA A 425 39.03 -6.72 13.02
CA ALA A 425 38.50 -5.88 14.08
C ALA A 425 37.25 -6.51 14.69
N GLU A 426 37.21 -6.64 16.01
CA GLU A 426 36.02 -7.11 16.75
C GLU A 426 34.97 -5.99 16.92
N VAL A 427 35.44 -4.73 17.00
CA VAL A 427 34.60 -3.56 17.22
C VAL A 427 34.93 -2.46 16.19
N ALA A 428 33.90 -1.83 15.63
CA ALA A 428 34.08 -0.74 14.66
C ALA A 428 33.11 0.43 14.87
N PRO A 429 33.51 1.67 14.52
CA PRO A 429 32.65 2.85 14.66
C PRO A 429 31.52 2.87 13.60
N TYR A 430 30.31 3.23 14.05
CA TYR A 430 29.11 3.43 13.22
C TYR A 430 28.53 4.83 13.44
N THR A 431 28.35 5.57 12.36
CA THR A 431 27.70 6.87 12.32
C THR A 431 26.25 6.73 11.81
N PRO A 432 25.25 7.19 12.57
CA PRO A 432 23.85 7.16 12.12
C PRO A 432 23.65 8.03 10.88
N THR A 433 23.01 7.49 9.84
CA THR A 433 22.68 8.21 8.59
C THR A 433 21.16 8.36 8.45
N PRO A 434 20.51 9.30 9.17
CA PRO A 434 19.06 9.41 9.18
C PRO A 434 18.51 9.89 7.83
N VAL A 435 17.34 9.36 7.44
CA VAL A 435 16.51 9.85 6.32
C VAL A 435 15.05 9.76 6.72
N ALA A 436 14.24 10.78 6.41
CA ALA A 436 12.79 10.78 6.60
C ALA A 436 12.30 10.26 7.98
N GLY A 437 13.08 10.52 9.04
CA GLY A 437 12.78 10.06 10.39
C GLY A 437 12.82 8.53 10.57
N MET A 438 13.58 7.79 9.76
CA MET A 438 13.85 6.36 9.91
C MET A 438 14.66 6.04 11.17
N LEU A 439 14.43 4.86 11.73
CA LEU A 439 15.25 4.37 12.84
C LEU A 439 16.62 3.94 12.32
N GLU A 440 17.65 4.33 13.06
CA GLU A 440 19.06 3.98 12.82
C GLU A 440 19.68 3.59 14.16
N PRO A 441 20.73 2.74 14.18
CA PRO A 441 21.53 2.51 15.37
C PRO A 441 21.97 3.83 16.00
N PHE A 442 22.02 3.89 17.32
CA PHE A 442 22.48 5.05 18.10
C PHE A 442 21.74 6.37 17.86
N ARG A 443 20.52 6.31 17.31
CA ARG A 443 19.63 7.47 17.28
C ARG A 443 19.31 7.97 18.70
N ASP A 444 18.93 9.24 18.81
CA ASP A 444 18.60 9.93 20.07
C ASP A 444 19.75 9.89 21.09
N GLY A 445 20.97 10.19 20.63
CA GLY A 445 22.11 10.29 21.52
C GLY A 445 22.71 8.95 21.95
N GLY A 446 22.41 7.84 21.27
CA GLY A 446 22.85 6.49 21.66
C GLY A 446 21.79 5.69 22.43
N ARG A 447 20.66 6.30 22.79
CA ARG A 447 19.59 5.66 23.58
C ARG A 447 18.87 4.52 22.85
N ARG A 448 18.99 4.43 21.52
CA ARG A 448 18.43 3.35 20.69
C ARG A 448 19.53 2.48 20.11
N ALA A 449 20.09 1.60 20.94
CA ALA A 449 21.16 0.69 20.56
C ALA A 449 20.67 -0.63 19.92
N TRP A 450 19.37 -0.94 19.96
CA TRP A 450 18.89 -2.26 19.50
C TRP A 450 19.26 -2.62 18.05
N PRO A 451 19.26 -1.69 17.05
CA PRO A 451 19.68 -2.05 15.69
C PRO A 451 21.20 -2.25 15.59
N ALA A 452 21.97 -1.75 16.55
CA ALA A 452 23.44 -1.85 16.55
C ALA A 452 23.90 -3.31 16.60
N ARG A 453 23.23 -4.17 17.37
CA ARG A 453 23.54 -5.60 17.42
C ARG A 453 23.33 -6.26 16.06
N CYS A 454 22.21 -5.96 15.39
CA CYS A 454 21.94 -6.50 14.06
C CYS A 454 22.93 -5.97 13.00
N VAL A 455 23.37 -4.72 13.13
CA VAL A 455 24.44 -4.16 12.29
C VAL A 455 25.76 -4.89 12.52
N ALA A 456 26.15 -5.12 13.78
CA ALA A 456 27.37 -5.88 14.10
C ALA A 456 27.32 -7.28 13.49
N GLU A 457 26.19 -8.00 13.63
CA GLU A 457 25.96 -9.31 13.03
C GLU A 457 26.01 -9.29 11.49
N TYR A 458 25.50 -8.23 10.87
CA TYR A 458 25.57 -8.05 9.41
C TYR A 458 27.02 -7.92 8.92
N TYR A 459 27.88 -7.20 9.66
CA TYR A 459 29.29 -7.03 9.30
C TYR A 459 30.23 -8.10 9.90
N ARG A 460 29.72 -9.04 10.69
CA ARG A 460 30.51 -10.05 11.44
C ARG A 460 31.49 -9.41 12.43
N LEU A 461 30.99 -8.42 13.15
CA LEU A 461 31.66 -7.75 14.27
C LEU A 461 30.97 -8.19 15.57
N ASP A 462 31.69 -8.15 16.68
CA ASP A 462 31.11 -8.39 18.02
C ASP A 462 30.26 -7.20 18.46
N ALA A 463 30.71 -5.98 18.14
CA ALA A 463 29.94 -4.78 18.40
C ALA A 463 30.24 -3.65 17.39
N VAL A 464 29.33 -2.68 17.34
CA VAL A 464 29.61 -1.37 16.75
C VAL A 464 29.48 -0.29 17.83
N THR A 465 30.29 0.76 17.74
CA THR A 465 30.23 1.91 18.66
C THR A 465 29.73 3.15 17.95
N ARG A 466 29.16 4.10 18.69
CA ARG A 466 28.66 5.34 18.08
C ARG A 466 29.83 6.23 17.65
N SER A 467 29.83 6.67 16.40
CA SER A 467 30.68 7.75 15.89
C SER A 467 29.85 8.96 15.46
N THR A 468 30.41 10.16 15.62
CA THR A 468 29.82 11.43 15.16
C THR A 468 30.31 11.85 13.77
N ARG A 469 31.33 11.19 13.22
CA ARG A 469 31.91 11.48 11.91
C ARG A 469 31.85 10.25 11.02
N VAL A 470 31.26 10.42 9.83
CA VAL A 470 31.29 9.38 8.79
C VAL A 470 32.74 9.16 8.41
N PRO A 471 33.21 7.90 8.36
CA PRO A 471 34.58 7.56 7.96
C PRO A 471 34.98 8.08 6.58
#